data_AF-A0AAF0QIV5-F1
#
_entry.id   AF-A0AAF0QIV5-F1
#
_cell.length_a   1.000
_cell.length_b   1.000
_cell.length_c   1.000
_cell.angle_alpha   90.00
_cell.angle_beta   90.00
_cell.angle_gamma   90.00
#
_symmetry.space_group_name_H-M   'P 1'
#
loop_
_entity.id
_entity.type
_entity.pdbx_description
1 polymer ?
#
loop_
_entity_poly.entity_id
_entity_poly.type
_entity_poly.pdbx_seq_one_letter_code
_entity_poly.pdbx_strand_id
1 'polypeptide(L)'
;MTAQANRDMGPRVNAYESTVASRLRDFVRMNPPIFLGSRIGEDPQGFLDEIYKIVDAMGVSSREKAKLASYQLKEVAQIWYTQWK
;
A
#
# COMPACT_ATOMS: atom_id res chain seq x y z
N MET A 1 -31.61 -45.51 4.72
CA MET A 1 -31.81 -44.04 4.61
C MET A 1 -31.28 -43.45 5.91
N THR A 2 -30.23 -42.65 5.96
CA THR A 2 -29.98 -41.40 5.22
C THR A 2 -28.49 -41.13 5.01
N ALA A 3 -28.22 -40.35 3.97
CA ALA A 3 -26.96 -40.15 3.29
C ALA A 3 -25.91 -39.34 4.07
N GLN A 4 -24.65 -39.76 3.91
CA GLN A 4 -23.47 -38.99 4.27
C GLN A 4 -23.23 -37.93 3.19
N ALA A 5 -23.51 -36.67 3.51
CA ALA A 5 -23.29 -35.56 2.59
C ALA A 5 -21.79 -35.21 2.53
N ASN A 6 -21.19 -35.51 1.38
CA ASN A 6 -19.84 -35.10 1.03
C ASN A 6 -19.78 -33.59 0.77
N ARG A 7 -18.73 -32.98 1.36
CA ARG A 7 -17.82 -31.99 0.75
C ARG A 7 -18.47 -30.89 -0.09
N ASP A 8 -18.67 -29.73 0.54
CA ASP A 8 -18.26 -28.48 -0.09
C ASP A 8 -17.82 -27.46 0.97
N MET A 9 -16.59 -27.62 1.43
CA MET A 9 -15.83 -26.46 1.86
C MET A 9 -14.73 -26.32 0.82
N GLY A 10 -15.06 -25.66 -0.29
CA GLY A 10 -14.06 -25.06 -1.17
C GLY A 10 -12.99 -24.34 -0.36
N PRO A 11 -11.81 -24.05 -0.94
CA PRO A 11 -10.73 -23.43 -0.20
C PRO A 11 -11.31 -22.22 0.51
N ARG A 12 -11.37 -22.28 1.85
CA ARG A 12 -11.62 -21.12 2.69
C ARG A 12 -10.38 -20.27 2.50
N VAL A 13 -10.33 -19.57 1.37
CA VAL A 13 -9.41 -18.47 1.13
C VAL A 13 -9.65 -17.61 2.35
N ASN A 14 -8.64 -17.51 3.20
CA ASN A 14 -8.71 -16.80 4.45
C ASN A 14 -8.84 -15.31 4.10
N ALA A 15 -10.06 -14.90 3.73
CA ALA A 15 -10.40 -13.60 3.14
C ALA A 15 -10.18 -12.45 4.13
N TYR A 16 -9.77 -12.78 5.36
CA TYR A 16 -9.47 -11.85 6.43
C TYR A 16 -8.01 -11.38 6.48
N GLU A 17 -7.08 -12.05 5.80
CA GLU A 17 -5.65 -11.75 5.93
C GLU A 17 -5.01 -11.46 4.55
N SER A 18 -5.53 -10.46 3.84
CA SER A 18 -4.60 -9.63 3.04
C SER A 18 -3.72 -8.90 4.04
N THR A 19 -2.67 -9.59 4.49
CA THR A 19 -1.71 -9.09 5.48
C THR A 19 -1.18 -7.73 5.03
N VAL A 20 -0.79 -6.88 5.99
CA VAL A 20 -0.17 -5.58 5.69
C VAL A 20 1.01 -5.75 4.72
N ALA A 21 1.74 -6.87 4.80
CA ALA A 21 2.82 -7.22 3.88
C ALA A 21 2.34 -7.46 2.44
N SER A 22 1.17 -8.07 2.24
CA SER A 22 0.59 -8.26 0.90
C SER A 22 0.17 -6.92 0.30
N ARG A 23 -0.48 -6.06 1.09
CA ARG A 23 -0.85 -4.71 0.64
C ARG A 23 0.37 -3.86 0.33
N LEU A 24 1.43 -3.92 1.15
CA LEU A 24 2.69 -3.24 0.86
C LEU A 24 3.32 -3.75 -0.45
N ARG A 25 3.30 -5.07 -0.69
CA ARG A 25 3.80 -5.66 -1.93
C ARG A 25 3.01 -5.16 -3.14
N ASP A 26 1.69 -5.13 -3.06
CA ASP A 26 0.84 -4.63 -4.14
C ASP A 26 1.04 -3.13 -4.37
N PHE A 27 1.16 -2.36 -3.29
CA PHE A 27 1.47 -0.94 -3.35
C PHE A 27 2.80 -0.67 -4.07
N VAL A 28 3.87 -1.39 -3.74
CA VAL A 28 5.17 -1.25 -4.44
C VAL A 28 5.05 -1.67 -5.91
N ARG A 29 4.25 -2.70 -6.24
CA ARG A 29 4.01 -3.14 -7.62
C ARG A 29 3.22 -2.13 -8.46
N MET A 30 2.43 -1.27 -7.82
CA MET A 30 1.75 -0.15 -8.49
C MET A 30 2.70 1.01 -8.84
N ASN A 31 3.99 0.90 -8.50
CA ASN A 31 5.03 1.87 -8.83
C ASN A 31 4.65 3.30 -8.39
N PRO A 32 4.47 3.54 -7.08
CA PRO A 32 4.13 4.86 -6.57
C PRO A 32 5.23 5.87 -6.91
N PRO A 33 4.87 7.16 -7.05
CA PRO A 33 5.85 8.20 -7.31
C PRO A 33 6.87 8.27 -6.17
N ILE A 34 8.06 8.77 -6.49
CA ILE A 34 9.13 9.05 -5.51
C ILE A 34 9.22 10.57 -5.39
N PHE A 35 9.25 11.05 -4.15
CA PHE A 35 9.41 12.48 -3.86
C PHE A 35 10.77 12.73 -3.23
N LEU A 36 11.63 13.51 -3.90
CA LEU A 36 12.98 13.79 -3.40
C LEU A 36 13.03 15.05 -2.52
N GLY A 37 12.02 15.93 -2.63
CA GLY A 37 11.89 17.20 -1.91
C GLY A 37 13.03 18.20 -2.11
N SER A 38 13.92 17.93 -3.06
CA SER A 38 15.18 18.65 -3.30
C SER A 38 15.32 19.16 -4.72
N ARG A 39 14.40 18.77 -5.61
CA ARG A 39 14.41 19.22 -7.00
C ARG A 39 13.50 20.43 -7.17
N ILE A 40 14.04 21.44 -7.84
CA ILE A 40 13.24 22.58 -8.31
C ILE A 40 12.19 22.06 -9.29
N GLY A 41 10.91 22.37 -9.03
CA GLY A 41 9.78 21.95 -9.87
C GLY A 41 9.10 20.65 -9.43
N GLU A 42 9.53 20.01 -8.35
CA GLU A 42 8.70 18.98 -7.70
C GLU A 42 7.41 19.62 -7.17
N ASP A 43 6.29 18.93 -7.39
CA ASP A 43 4.97 19.31 -6.88
C ASP A 43 4.60 18.42 -5.69
N PRO A 44 4.72 18.93 -4.45
CA PRO A 44 4.38 18.16 -3.25
C PRO A 44 2.90 17.76 -3.22
N GLN A 45 2.02 18.60 -3.78
CA GLN A 45 0.58 18.31 -3.78
C GLN A 45 0.26 17.23 -4.80
N GLY A 46 0.78 17.34 -6.03
CA GLY A 46 0.64 16.33 -7.07
C GLY A 46 1.15 14.95 -6.63
N PHE A 47 2.28 14.91 -5.90
CA PHE A 47 2.78 13.69 -5.28
C PHE A 47 1.77 13.08 -4.30
N LEU A 48 1.22 13.87 -3.37
CA LEU A 48 0.23 13.39 -2.40
C LEU A 48 -1.05 12.90 -3.09
N ASP A 49 -1.50 13.60 -4.12
CA ASP A 49 -2.69 13.25 -4.88
C ASP A 49 -2.52 11.90 -5.61
N GLU A 50 -1.34 11.63 -6.19
CA GLU A 50 -1.03 10.34 -6.80
C GLU A 50 -0.98 9.20 -5.79
N ILE A 51 -0.33 9.41 -4.65
CA ILE A 51 -0.33 8.42 -3.55
C ILE A 51 -1.75 8.13 -3.09
N TYR A 52 -2.59 9.16 -2.96
CA TYR A 52 -4.00 9.00 -2.59
C TYR A 52 -4.76 8.18 -3.62
N LYS A 53 -4.61 8.47 -4.92
CA LYS A 53 -5.25 7.70 -6.01
C LYS A 53 -4.87 6.22 -5.96
N ILE A 54 -3.60 5.89 -5.70
CA ILE A 54 -3.12 4.51 -5.60
C ILE A 54 -3.79 3.79 -4.42
N VAL A 55 -3.69 4.36 -3.22
CA VAL A 55 -4.27 3.70 -2.03
C VAL A 55 -5.79 3.65 -2.06
N ASP A 56 -6.44 4.56 -2.78
CA ASP A 56 -7.87 4.52 -3.03
C ASP A 56 -8.25 3.41 -4.01
N ALA A 57 -7.54 3.29 -5.13
CA ALA A 57 -7.72 2.22 -6.11
C ALA A 57 -7.49 0.81 -5.52
N MET A 58 -6.61 0.68 -4.52
CA MET A 58 -6.39 -0.58 -3.79
C MET A 58 -7.56 -0.99 -2.88
N GLY A 59 -8.54 -0.11 -2.62
CA GLY A 59 -9.68 -0.40 -1.75
C GLY A 59 -9.31 -0.69 -0.30
N VAL A 60 -8.19 -0.14 0.19
CA VAL A 60 -7.70 -0.39 1.56
C VAL A 60 -8.38 0.52 2.59
N SER A 61 -8.46 0.07 3.85
CA SER A 61 -9.06 0.86 4.93
C SER A 61 -8.25 2.12 5.24
N SER A 62 -8.87 3.14 5.87
CA SER A 62 -8.17 4.37 6.27
C SER A 62 -6.93 4.12 7.13
N ARG A 63 -6.97 3.08 8.00
CA ARG A 63 -5.82 2.67 8.81
C ARG A 63 -4.66 2.17 7.96
N GLU A 64 -4.95 1.49 6.86
CA GLU A 64 -3.93 0.96 5.95
C GLU A 64 -3.43 2.01 4.98
N LYS A 65 -4.30 2.93 4.53
CA LYS A 65 -3.89 4.15 3.80
C LYS A 65 -2.81 4.89 4.59
N ALA A 66 -3.03 5.11 5.90
CA ALA A 66 -2.04 5.74 6.77
C ALA A 66 -0.73 4.95 6.88
N LYS A 67 -0.79 3.61 6.98
CA LYS A 67 0.41 2.76 7.03
C LYS A 67 1.22 2.84 5.72
N LEU A 68 0.57 2.73 4.57
CA LEU A 68 1.22 2.81 3.25
C LEU A 68 1.82 4.21 3.02
N ALA A 69 1.12 5.28 3.40
CA ALA A 69 1.64 6.64 3.34
C ALA A 69 2.88 6.81 4.24
N SER A 70 2.85 6.27 5.47
CA SER A 70 3.99 6.33 6.38
C SER A 70 5.22 5.59 5.84
N TYR A 71 5.02 4.50 5.09
CA TYR A 71 6.11 3.78 4.43
C TYR A 71 6.79 4.66 3.37
N GLN A 72 6.02 5.37 2.53
CA GLN A 72 6.59 6.29 1.54
C GLN A 72 7.33 7.46 2.20
N LEU A 73 6.72 8.08 3.21
CA LEU A 73 7.35 9.20 3.93
C LEU A 73 8.65 8.81 4.63
N LYS A 74 8.79 7.55 5.09
CA LYS A 74 10.04 7.04 5.62
C LYS A 74 11.17 7.10 4.58
N GLU A 75 10.91 6.65 3.35
CA GLU A 75 11.90 6.67 2.28
C GLU A 75 12.29 8.11 1.91
N VAL A 76 11.31 9.02 1.84
CA VAL A 76 11.57 10.47 1.65
C VAL A 76 12.45 11.03 2.77
N ALA A 77 12.14 10.72 4.02
CA ALA A 77 12.92 11.17 5.17
C ALA A 77 14.37 10.64 5.17
N GLN A 78 14.58 9.41 4.68
CA GLN A 78 15.92 8.86 4.49
C GLN A 78 16.71 9.63 3.43
N ILE A 79 16.07 9.93 2.29
CA ILE A 79 16.68 10.72 1.21
C ILE A 79 17.08 12.11 1.73
N TRP A 80 16.20 12.78 2.46
CA TRP A 80 16.51 14.07 3.09
C TRP A 80 17.68 13.98 4.06
N TYR A 81 17.70 13.00 4.96
CA TYR A 81 18.82 12.82 5.88
C TYR A 81 20.15 12.62 5.16
N THR A 82 20.17 11.88 4.05
CA THR A 82 21.40 11.67 3.26
C THR A 82 21.85 12.91 2.51
N GLN A 83 20.93 13.76 2.05
CA GLN A 83 21.27 14.99 1.33
C GLN A 83 21.77 16.12 2.25
N TRP A 84 21.36 16.10 3.52
CA TRP A 84 21.76 17.10 4.51
C TRP A 84 23.15 16.86 5.12
N LYS A 85 23.75 15.69 4.89
CA LYS A 85 25.07 15.32 5.42
C LYS A 85 26.18 15.68 4.44
#